data_AF-A0A0C9UQH3-F1
#
_entry.id   AF-A0A0C9UQH3-F1
#
_cell.length_a   1.000
_cell.length_b   1.000
_cell.length_c   1.000
_cell.angle_alpha   90.00
_cell.angle_beta   90.00
_cell.angle_gamma   90.00
#
_symmetry.space_group_name_H-M   'P 1'
#
loop_
_entity.id
_entity.type
_entity.pdbx_description
1 polymer ?
#
loop_
_entity_poly.entity_id
_entity_poly.type
_entity_poly.pdbx_seq_one_letter_code
_entity_poly.pdbx_strand_id
1 'polypeptide(L)'
;QCEGFKCDPGRTDCCCRRLLFTQPDFVNQKSHLEELITSRNHICDFYPKFHCELNFIEQYWGAAKLHYRASPQTKNMKEMQANVIAALDNVPLAQIRRYANRSAKFMDAYVKGLNGAQAAWAAQKYRDHHVLPEDILTELEDTQTKTS
;
A
#
# COMPACT_ATOMS: atom_id res chain seq x y z
N GLN A 1 13.23 26.11 22.13
CA GLN A 1 12.63 25.18 21.15
C GLN A 1 12.04 26.01 20.01
N CYS A 2 11.99 25.52 18.77
CA CYS A 2 11.36 26.25 17.66
C CYS A 2 9.85 26.41 17.91
N GLU A 3 9.31 27.56 17.51
CA GLU A 3 7.89 27.87 17.70
C GLU A 3 7.00 26.88 16.93
N GLY A 4 5.99 26.35 17.62
CA GLY A 4 5.06 25.36 17.05
C GLY A 4 5.70 24.07 16.52
N PHE A 5 6.94 23.76 16.93
CA PHE A 5 7.75 22.66 16.38
C PHE A 5 8.04 22.75 14.87
N LYS A 6 7.94 23.95 14.30
CA LYS A 6 8.25 24.21 12.90
C LYS A 6 9.72 24.58 12.79
N CYS A 7 10.55 23.60 12.43
CA CYS A 7 11.97 23.81 12.17
C CYS A 7 12.17 24.18 10.69
N ASP A 8 13.09 25.10 10.41
CA ASP A 8 13.45 25.43 9.03
C ASP A 8 13.89 24.18 8.25
N PRO A 9 13.43 23.98 7.00
CA PRO A 9 13.84 22.86 6.18
C PRO A 9 15.37 22.79 6.03
N GLY A 10 15.94 21.59 6.19
CA GLY A 10 17.38 21.36 6.05
C GLY A 10 18.23 21.72 7.28
N ARG A 11 17.72 22.51 8.23
CA ARG A 11 18.47 22.84 9.45
C ARG A 11 18.33 21.73 10.50
N THR A 12 19.46 21.23 11.02
CA THR A 12 19.52 20.08 11.96
C THR A 12 19.88 20.47 13.40
N ASP A 13 20.32 21.71 13.64
CA ASP A 13 20.84 22.19 14.94
C ASP A 13 19.97 23.29 15.59
N CYS A 14 18.76 23.56 15.07
CA CYS A 14 17.91 24.65 15.54
C CYS A 14 17.35 24.51 16.96
N CYS A 15 17.18 23.28 17.43
CA CYS A 15 16.61 23.00 18.75
C CYS A 15 16.97 21.59 19.20
N CYS A 16 16.96 21.36 20.51
CA CYS A 16 17.31 20.04 21.08
C CYS A 16 16.52 18.89 20.45
N ARG A 17 15.23 19.10 20.13
CA ARG A 17 14.41 18.06 19.50
C ARG A 17 14.91 17.69 18.11
N ARG A 18 15.18 18.68 17.26
CA ARG A 18 15.69 18.41 15.91
C ARG A 18 17.07 17.75 15.99
N LEU A 19 17.93 18.25 16.86
CA LEU A 19 19.26 17.72 17.09
C LEU A 19 19.22 16.26 17.54
N LEU A 20 18.34 15.91 18.50
CA LEU A 20 18.10 14.53 18.95
C LEU A 20 17.54 13.65 17.81
N PHE A 21 16.55 14.14 17.07
CA PHE A 21 15.94 13.39 15.97
C PHE A 21 16.93 13.06 14.84
N THR A 22 17.97 13.87 14.67
CA THR A 22 19.02 13.66 13.68
C THR A 22 20.22 12.88 14.21
N GLN A 23 20.25 12.51 15.49
CA GLN A 23 21.36 11.73 16.02
C GLN A 23 21.36 10.32 15.40
N PRO A 24 22.55 9.75 15.14
CA PRO A 24 22.67 8.45 14.49
C PRO A 24 21.99 7.30 15.24
N ASP A 25 21.99 7.33 16.57
CA ASP A 25 21.33 6.32 17.41
C ASP A 25 19.81 6.34 17.20
N PHE A 26 19.19 7.51 17.17
CA PHE A 26 17.74 7.64 16.92
C PHE A 26 17.37 7.34 15.46
N VAL A 27 18.15 7.81 14.48
CA VAL A 27 17.86 7.60 13.06
C VAL A 27 17.99 6.14 12.66
N ASN A 28 19.00 5.44 13.21
CA ASN A 28 19.26 4.03 12.87
C ASN A 28 18.55 3.05 13.80
N GLN A 29 17.86 3.52 14.86
CA GLN A 29 17.10 2.66 15.74
C GLN A 29 15.90 2.08 15.00
N LYS A 30 15.89 0.75 14.87
CA LYS A 30 14.77 0.01 14.31
C LYS A 30 13.61 -0.05 15.30
N SER A 31 12.40 -0.16 14.78
CA SER A 31 11.25 -0.39 15.64
C SER A 31 11.34 -1.79 16.28
N HIS A 32 10.80 -1.95 17.48
CA HIS A 32 10.78 -3.26 18.14
C HIS A 32 10.10 -4.34 17.29
N LEU A 33 9.08 -3.96 16.50
CA LEU A 33 8.39 -4.87 15.58
C LEU A 33 9.31 -5.31 14.43
N GLU A 34 10.08 -4.38 13.86
CA GLU A 34 11.03 -4.69 12.80
C GLU A 34 12.14 -5.62 13.31
N GLU A 35 12.68 -5.37 14.51
CA GLU A 35 13.65 -6.26 15.16
C GLU A 35 13.07 -7.67 15.39
N LEU A 36 11.82 -7.75 15.85
CA LEU A 36 11.13 -9.02 16.11
C LEU A 36 10.86 -9.84 14.84
N ILE A 37 10.55 -9.17 13.73
CA ILE A 37 10.29 -9.81 12.43
C ILE A 37 11.61 -10.26 11.81
N THR A 38 12.62 -9.38 11.78
CA THR A 38 13.93 -9.68 11.19
C THR A 38 14.71 -10.74 11.97
N SER A 39 14.59 -10.78 13.30
CA SER A 39 15.17 -11.86 14.13
C SER A 39 14.57 -13.24 13.85
N ARG A 40 13.39 -13.30 13.22
CA ARG A 40 12.78 -14.55 12.71
C ARG A 40 13.08 -14.82 11.24
N ASN A 41 14.03 -14.10 10.63
CA ASN A 41 14.38 -14.20 9.21
C ASN A 41 13.22 -13.86 8.26
N HIS A 42 12.31 -12.98 8.69
CA HIS A 42 11.25 -12.44 7.84
C HIS A 42 11.60 -11.04 7.34
N ILE A 43 11.01 -10.66 6.21
CA ILE A 43 11.09 -9.32 5.63
C ILE A 43 10.03 -8.44 6.31
N CYS A 44 10.43 -7.25 6.76
CA CYS A 44 9.54 -6.25 7.36
C CYS A 44 9.32 -5.09 6.39
N ASP A 45 8.37 -5.25 5.47
CA ASP A 45 8.03 -4.21 4.49
C ASP A 45 7.01 -3.21 5.06
N PHE A 46 7.29 -1.93 4.87
CA PHE A 46 6.39 -0.84 5.25
C PHE A 46 5.72 -0.24 4.02
N TYR A 47 4.40 -0.22 4.02
CA TYR A 47 3.64 0.44 2.96
C TYR A 47 3.58 1.96 3.18
N PRO A 48 3.62 2.75 2.10
CA PRO A 48 3.32 4.18 2.16
C PRO A 48 1.95 4.45 2.82
N LYS A 49 1.89 5.48 3.66
CA LYS A 49 0.64 5.88 4.32
C LYS A 49 -0.37 6.37 3.28
N PHE A 50 -1.64 5.99 3.46
CA PHE A 50 -2.77 6.39 2.60
C PHE A 50 -2.74 5.84 1.16
N HIS A 51 -1.99 4.76 0.92
CA HIS A 51 -1.92 4.06 -0.37
C HIS A 51 -2.46 2.64 -0.27
N CYS A 52 -3.77 2.48 -0.04
CA CYS A 52 -4.40 1.17 0.17
C CYS A 52 -4.35 0.27 -1.08
N GLU A 53 -4.22 0.85 -2.26
CA GLU A 53 -4.03 0.17 -3.55
C GLU A 53 -2.74 -0.66 -3.61
N LEU A 54 -1.73 -0.31 -2.81
CA LEU A 54 -0.46 -1.05 -2.73
C LEU A 54 -0.56 -2.30 -1.86
N ASN A 55 -1.60 -2.43 -1.04
CA ASN A 55 -1.81 -3.58 -0.17
C ASN A 55 -2.92 -4.48 -0.71
N PHE A 56 -2.54 -5.58 -1.37
CA PHE A 56 -3.51 -6.49 -1.99
C PHE A 56 -4.48 -7.14 -0.98
N ILE A 57 -4.13 -7.17 0.32
CA ILE A 57 -5.01 -7.74 1.36
C ILE A 57 -6.32 -6.97 1.48
N GLU A 58 -6.34 -5.68 1.12
CA GLU A 58 -7.57 -4.86 1.15
C GLU A 58 -8.60 -5.39 0.15
N GLN A 59 -8.15 -5.80 -1.04
CA GLN A 59 -9.01 -6.41 -2.06
C GLN A 59 -9.47 -7.81 -1.63
N TYR A 60 -8.58 -8.59 -1.01
CA TYR A 60 -8.93 -9.90 -0.44
C TYR A 60 -10.01 -9.78 0.64
N TRP A 61 -9.87 -8.84 1.58
CA TRP A 61 -10.88 -8.55 2.59
C TRP A 61 -12.19 -8.05 1.97
N GLY A 62 -12.13 -7.26 0.90
CA GLY A 62 -13.32 -6.85 0.14
C GLY A 62 -14.10 -8.04 -0.41
N ALA A 63 -13.42 -9.00 -1.02
CA ALA A 63 -14.03 -10.23 -1.54
C ALA A 63 -14.59 -11.11 -0.42
N ALA A 64 -13.81 -11.35 0.64
CA ALA A 64 -14.26 -12.13 1.79
C ALA A 64 -15.50 -11.49 2.46
N LYS A 65 -15.54 -10.16 2.61
CA LYS A 65 -16.72 -9.46 3.14
C LYS A 65 -17.96 -9.64 2.26
N LEU A 66 -17.80 -9.70 0.94
CA LEU A 66 -18.91 -10.00 0.03
C LEU A 66 -19.47 -11.41 0.28
N HIS A 67 -18.60 -12.42 0.39
CA HIS A 67 -19.01 -13.79 0.71
C HIS A 67 -19.68 -13.87 2.08
N TYR A 68 -19.13 -13.20 3.09
CA TYR A 68 -19.72 -13.16 4.43
C TYR A 68 -21.11 -12.50 4.41
N ARG A 69 -21.29 -11.39 3.69
CA ARG A 69 -22.60 -10.71 3.58
C ARG A 69 -23.67 -11.55 2.86
N ALA A 70 -23.25 -12.49 2.01
CA ALA A 70 -24.14 -13.45 1.37
C ALA A 70 -24.44 -14.68 2.26
N SER A 71 -23.74 -14.82 3.40
CA SER A 71 -23.97 -15.92 4.33
C SER A 71 -25.24 -15.74 5.17
N PRO A 72 -25.81 -16.82 5.74
CA PRO A 72 -26.94 -16.72 6.65
C PRO A 72 -26.63 -15.85 7.87
N GLN A 73 -27.65 -15.18 8.40
CA GLN A 73 -27.54 -14.41 9.63
C GLN A 73 -27.17 -15.31 10.81
N THR A 74 -26.20 -14.88 11.60
CA THR A 74 -25.66 -15.61 12.74
C THR A 74 -26.29 -15.15 14.05
N LYS A 75 -26.47 -16.07 15.01
CA LYS A 75 -27.06 -15.81 16.33
C LYS A 75 -26.04 -15.67 17.44
N ASN A 76 -24.83 -16.20 17.23
CA ASN A 76 -23.77 -16.21 18.24
C ASN A 76 -22.38 -16.07 17.59
N MET A 77 -21.38 -15.85 18.43
CA MET A 77 -19.99 -15.65 18.02
C MET A 77 -19.41 -16.86 17.27
N LYS A 78 -19.80 -18.09 17.64
CA LYS A 78 -19.28 -19.31 17.03
C LYS A 78 -19.75 -19.45 15.59
N GLU A 79 -21.02 -19.17 15.33
CA GLU A 79 -21.58 -19.12 13.96
C GLU A 79 -20.93 -18.01 13.14
N MET A 80 -20.74 -16.82 13.73
CA MET A 80 -20.05 -15.71 13.07
C MET A 80 -18.62 -16.07 12.68
N GLN A 81 -17.85 -16.68 13.60
CA GLN A 81 -16.49 -17.12 13.32
C GLN A 81 -16.45 -18.17 12.21
N ALA A 82 -17.36 -19.14 12.21
CA ALA A 82 -17.46 -20.15 11.17
C ALA A 82 -17.75 -19.53 9.79
N ASN A 83 -18.66 -18.55 9.72
CA ASN A 83 -18.97 -17.84 8.49
C ASN A 83 -17.79 -16.98 7.99
N VAL A 84 -17.03 -16.35 8.90
CA VAL A 84 -15.82 -15.59 8.53
C VAL A 84 -14.76 -16.51 7.93
N ILE A 85 -14.49 -17.66 8.56
CA ILE A 85 -13.51 -18.64 8.05
C ILE A 85 -13.96 -19.15 6.67
N ALA A 86 -15.22 -19.56 6.55
CA ALA A 86 -15.77 -20.01 5.27
C ALA A 86 -15.67 -18.92 4.18
N ALA A 87 -15.95 -17.65 4.52
CA ALA A 87 -15.86 -16.55 3.58
C ALA A 87 -14.42 -16.25 3.12
N LEU A 88 -13.44 -16.43 4.02
CA LEU A 88 -12.01 -16.30 3.72
C LEU A 88 -11.50 -17.42 2.81
N ASP A 89 -11.92 -18.66 3.08
CA ASP A 89 -11.55 -19.85 2.30
C ASP A 89 -12.21 -19.87 0.92
N ASN A 90 -13.35 -19.20 0.76
CA ASN A 90 -14.07 -19.10 -0.52
C ASN A 90 -13.39 -18.19 -1.55
N VAL A 91 -12.39 -17.37 -1.17
CA VAL A 91 -11.71 -16.50 -2.12
C VAL A 91 -10.70 -17.33 -2.94
N PRO A 92 -10.88 -17.49 -4.27
CA PRO A 92 -10.01 -18.37 -5.05
C PRO A 92 -8.57 -17.88 -5.12
N LEU A 93 -7.60 -18.79 -5.10
CA LEU A 93 -6.18 -18.46 -5.22
C LEU A 93 -5.86 -17.65 -6.49
N ALA A 94 -6.53 -17.94 -7.61
CA ALA A 94 -6.38 -17.17 -8.85
C ALA A 94 -6.79 -15.70 -8.69
N GLN A 95 -7.81 -15.44 -7.87
CA GLN A 95 -8.27 -14.09 -7.57
C GLN A 95 -7.29 -13.36 -6.64
N ILE A 96 -6.74 -14.04 -5.64
CA ILE A 96 -5.68 -13.51 -4.77
C ILE A 96 -4.46 -13.10 -5.58
N ARG A 97 -4.01 -13.96 -6.51
CA ARG A 97 -2.88 -13.65 -7.42
C ARG A 97 -3.16 -12.43 -8.29
N ARG A 98 -4.39 -12.26 -8.78
CA ARG A 98 -4.80 -11.06 -9.54
C ARG A 98 -4.72 -9.80 -8.69
N TYR A 99 -5.06 -9.87 -7.40
CA TYR A 99 -4.94 -8.73 -6.48
C TYR A 99 -3.48 -8.34 -6.25
N ALA A 100 -2.61 -9.31 -5.99
CA ALA A 100 -1.17 -9.07 -5.84
C ALA A 100 -0.58 -8.42 -7.11
N ASN A 101 -0.90 -8.95 -8.28
CA ASN A 101 -0.46 -8.37 -9.57
C ASN A 101 -0.98 -6.94 -9.76
N ARG A 102 -2.22 -6.65 -9.35
CA ARG A 102 -2.76 -5.30 -9.43
C ARG A 102 -1.98 -4.33 -8.55
N SER A 103 -1.70 -4.69 -7.30
CA SER A 103 -0.90 -3.85 -6.40
C SER A 103 0.53 -3.64 -6.91
N ALA A 104 1.14 -4.67 -7.52
CA ALA A 104 2.44 -4.52 -8.17
C ALA A 104 2.42 -3.52 -9.34
N LYS A 105 1.35 -3.48 -10.15
CA LYS A 105 1.21 -2.48 -11.22
C LYS A 105 1.07 -1.05 -10.69
N PHE A 106 0.33 -0.85 -9.59
CA PHE A 106 0.27 0.46 -8.95
C PHE A 106 1.64 0.88 -8.42
N MET A 107 2.40 -0.07 -7.85
CA MET A 107 3.75 0.18 -7.39
C MET A 107 4.68 0.59 -8.54
N ASP A 108 4.64 -0.13 -9.67
CA ASP A 108 5.40 0.22 -10.88
C ASP A 108 5.03 1.62 -11.42
N ALA A 109 3.73 1.93 -11.46
CA ALA A 109 3.26 3.24 -11.87
C ALA A 109 3.79 4.37 -10.97
N TYR A 110 3.79 4.17 -9.65
CA TYR A 110 4.31 5.16 -8.70
C TYR A 110 5.83 5.32 -8.77
N VAL A 111 6.57 4.23 -8.98
CA VAL A 111 8.02 4.30 -9.24
C VAL A 111 8.30 5.15 -10.48
N LYS A 112 7.43 5.06 -11.50
CA LYS A 112 7.48 5.88 -12.71
C LYS A 112 6.89 7.28 -12.57
N GLY A 113 6.50 7.71 -11.36
CA GLY A 113 6.04 9.07 -11.08
C GLY A 113 4.57 9.37 -11.39
N LEU A 114 3.75 8.35 -11.69
CA LEU A 114 2.32 8.54 -11.95
C LEU A 114 1.58 8.86 -10.64
N ASN A 115 0.55 9.70 -10.72
CA ASN A 115 -0.38 9.88 -9.60
C ASN A 115 -1.44 8.76 -9.56
N GLY A 116 -2.25 8.71 -8.49
CA GLY A 116 -3.25 7.64 -8.30
C GLY A 116 -4.26 7.50 -9.45
N ALA A 117 -4.71 8.61 -10.04
CA ALA A 117 -5.66 8.57 -11.15
C ALA A 117 -4.99 8.03 -12.44
N GLN A 118 -3.77 8.48 -12.73
CA GLN A 118 -2.98 7.99 -13.86
C GLN A 118 -2.61 6.51 -13.70
N ALA A 119 -2.22 6.09 -12.50
CA ALA A 119 -1.91 4.69 -12.19
C ALA A 119 -3.14 3.77 -12.37
N ALA A 120 -4.32 4.23 -11.96
CA ALA A 120 -5.56 3.49 -12.16
C ALA A 120 -5.91 3.33 -13.65
N TRP A 121 -5.76 4.40 -14.43
CA TRP A 121 -5.94 4.37 -15.88
C TRP A 121 -4.92 3.44 -16.56
N ALA A 122 -3.64 3.54 -16.18
CA ALA A 122 -2.57 2.72 -16.73
C ALA A 122 -2.80 1.23 -16.43
N ALA A 123 -3.21 0.90 -15.20
CA ALA A 123 -3.55 -0.47 -14.82
C ALA A 123 -4.73 -1.04 -15.62
N GLN A 124 -5.66 -0.19 -16.09
CA GLN A 124 -6.77 -0.58 -16.95
C GLN A 124 -6.36 -0.73 -18.42
N LYS A 125 -5.59 0.23 -18.96
CA LYS A 125 -5.10 0.21 -20.35
C LYS A 125 -4.13 -0.95 -20.58
N TYR A 126 -3.19 -1.16 -19.67
CA TYR A 126 -2.14 -2.17 -19.74
C TYR A 126 -2.49 -3.41 -18.92
N ARG A 127 -3.70 -3.94 -19.12
CA ARG A 127 -4.22 -5.07 -18.32
C ARG A 127 -3.42 -6.36 -18.50
N ASP A 128 -2.94 -6.61 -19.72
CA ASP A 128 -2.20 -7.82 -20.08
C ASP A 128 -0.69 -7.68 -19.89
N HIS A 129 -0.20 -6.45 -19.68
CA HIS A 129 1.22 -6.18 -19.45
C HIS A 129 1.53 -6.24 -17.96
N HIS A 130 2.67 -6.86 -17.61
CA HIS A 130 3.14 -6.95 -16.24
C HIS A 130 3.92 -5.71 -15.79
N VAL A 131 4.45 -4.94 -16.74
CA VAL A 131 5.26 -3.72 -16.53
C VAL A 131 4.75 -2.64 -17.48
N LEU A 132 4.63 -1.42 -16.98
CA LEU A 132 4.26 -0.26 -17.80
C LEU A 132 5.45 0.18 -18.66
N PRO A 133 5.22 0.65 -19.90
CA PRO A 133 6.28 1.25 -20.71
C PRO A 133 7.00 2.38 -19.96
N GLU A 134 8.29 2.55 -20.19
CA GLU A 134 9.07 3.63 -19.55
C GLU A 134 8.57 5.03 -19.99
N ASP A 135 8.11 5.16 -21.23
CA ASP A 135 7.63 6.42 -21.80
C ASP A 135 6.15 6.73 -21.48
N ILE A 136 5.55 6.05 -20.50
CA ILE A 136 4.12 6.17 -20.20
C ILE A 136 3.70 7.59 -19.77
N LEU A 137 4.61 8.35 -19.15
CA LEU A 137 4.37 9.75 -18.81
C LEU A 137 4.23 10.61 -20.08
N THR A 138 5.09 10.39 -21.07
CA THR A 138 5.03 11.07 -22.37
C THR A 138 3.75 10.71 -23.12
N GLU A 139 3.33 9.44 -23.09
CA GLU A 139 2.01 9.05 -23.65
C GLU A 139 0.83 9.73 -22.95
N LEU A 140 0.92 9.94 -21.63
CA LEU A 140 -0.12 10.60 -20.85
C LEU A 140 -0.18 12.11 -21.15
N GLU A 141 0.96 12.76 -21.34
CA GLU A 141 1.05 14.16 -21.78
C GLU A 141 0.50 14.35 -23.20
N ASP A 142 0.85 13.45 -24.13
CA ASP A 142 0.36 13.44 -25.51
C ASP A 142 -1.15 13.19 -25.63
N THR A 143 -1.72 12.42 -24.70
CA THR A 143 -3.18 12.17 -24.67
C THR A 143 -3.96 13.34 -24.09
N GLN A 144 -3.43 14.04 -23.08
CA GLN A 144 -4.05 15.24 -22.52
C GLN A 144 -4.01 16.45 -23.46
N THR A 145 -2.95 16.58 -24.25
CA THR A 145 -2.80 17.65 -25.26
C THR A 145 -3.70 17.46 -26.48
N LYS A 146 -4.10 16.22 -26.82
CA LYS A 146 -5.04 15.93 -27.93
C LYS A 146 -6.51 16.09 -27.56
N THR A 147 -6.82 16.17 -26.26
CA THR A 147 -8.19 16.36 -25.74
C THR A 147 -8.51 17.79 -25.34
N SER A 148 -7.53 18.70 -25.42
CA SER A 148 -7.67 20.15 -25.21
C SER A 148 -7.81 20.86 -26.56
#